data_AF-A0A660Z0K0-F1
#
_entry.id   AF-A0A660Z0K0-F1
#
_cell.length_a   1.000
_cell.length_b   1.000
_cell.length_c   1.000
_cell.angle_alpha   90.00
_cell.angle_beta   90.00
_cell.angle_gamma   90.00
#
_symmetry.space_group_name_H-M   'P 1'
#
loop_
_entity.id
_entity.type
_entity.pdbx_description
1 polymer ?
#
loop_
_entity_poly.entity_id
_entity_poly.type
_entity_poly.pdbx_seq_one_letter_code
_entity_poly.pdbx_strand_id
1 'polypeptide(L)'
;MMKFIKENIYLLVILIIIAVINIALLQFPLTNVFGYEFAVINAVLLSFLSAIYSVTYFKKYLGEKEKPEQFILFKTYSVFLIIPFLISVGNSLVTSFCSFYDGILFYLVLTLPSVIIGGALALIAINTINRFQTLIVCLIYFSILSITFFELYLNPQVYFFNPIFGYFPGTIYDEGLSVSTKLFLYRCINIIFFGIIFLVLGRRIKEKKRDNKKIIIVALILSGIFYYFSPHIGYSTTYGRLSIELPVTLETENFIIHTDKAIPHEELKLIALNQEYYLQQLELYFEVDQKEKIRSFIFRNSIQKKDLFGSGNADVAKPWLNNIYISIENWEHTLKHELAHCVSAEFGSGIFKVAAGFNPALIEGIAEAADNSYDDNEIHFLAALAYNNNYKVNISSLLKGLNFFSNASSLGYIYSGSFIRYLAENYGISKIKKYYATNDLESTYEVQLEEVLMGYYSFLEGFELMDSEDKAHYYFGRKAIFSKVCPRYISDRLNNGWKMFNSNNIDGARSTFTEMLAKSNSYSALLGRAFCFEKIDSLDSAIELISGKIS
;
A
#
# COMPACT_ATOMS: atom_id res chain seq x y z
N MET A 1 -28.19 23.33 34.53
CA MET A 1 -29.06 22.53 33.63
C MET A 1 -28.65 22.66 32.16
N MET A 2 -28.71 23.86 31.54
CA MET A 2 -28.32 24.08 30.13
C MET A 2 -26.89 23.63 29.76
N LYS A 3 -25.93 23.77 30.68
CA LYS A 3 -24.51 23.41 30.49
C LYS A 3 -24.27 21.89 30.50
N PHE A 4 -24.94 21.17 31.41
CA PHE A 4 -24.93 19.70 31.50
C PHE A 4 -25.61 19.06 30.29
N ILE A 5 -26.72 19.65 29.83
CA ILE A 5 -27.42 19.24 28.61
C ILE A 5 -26.50 19.38 27.38
N LYS A 6 -25.77 20.51 27.26
CA LYS A 6 -24.87 20.75 26.13
C LYS A 6 -23.66 19.80 26.09
N GLU A 7 -23.14 19.40 27.25
CA GLU A 7 -22.03 18.43 27.35
C GLU A 7 -22.45 17.01 26.96
N ASN A 8 -23.60 16.57 27.45
CA ASN A 8 -24.16 15.28 27.05
C ASN A 8 -24.50 15.27 25.56
N ILE A 9 -25.01 16.38 25.01
CA ILE A 9 -25.28 16.49 23.57
C ILE A 9 -23.98 16.41 22.75
N TYR A 10 -22.91 17.11 23.14
CA TYR A 10 -21.66 17.08 22.37
C TYR A 10 -21.00 15.70 22.38
N LEU A 11 -20.94 15.07 23.55
CA LEU A 11 -20.46 13.69 23.67
C LEU A 11 -21.33 12.75 22.84
N LEU A 12 -22.66 12.85 22.95
CA LEU A 12 -23.61 12.04 22.19
C LEU A 12 -23.41 12.20 20.68
N VAL A 13 -23.22 13.42 20.18
CA VAL A 13 -22.93 13.68 18.76
C VAL A 13 -21.67 12.96 18.31
N ILE A 14 -20.58 13.01 19.08
CA ILE A 14 -19.35 12.28 18.76
C ILE A 14 -19.58 10.76 18.75
N LEU A 15 -20.31 10.22 19.73
CA LEU A 15 -20.64 8.79 19.78
C LEU A 15 -21.49 8.36 18.57
N ILE A 16 -22.45 9.19 18.15
CA ILE A 16 -23.25 8.96 16.95
C ILE A 16 -22.37 8.98 15.70
N ILE A 17 -21.46 9.95 15.57
CA ILE A 17 -20.51 10.01 14.45
C ILE A 17 -19.67 8.72 14.39
N ILE A 18 -19.13 8.26 15.52
CA ILE A 18 -18.36 7.02 15.61
C ILE A 18 -19.20 5.83 15.14
N ALA A 19 -20.44 5.71 15.63
CA ALA A 19 -21.33 4.61 15.26
C ALA A 19 -21.70 4.64 13.78
N VAL A 20 -22.12 5.79 13.25
CA VAL A 20 -22.54 5.95 11.84
C VAL A 20 -21.40 5.65 10.88
N ILE A 21 -20.19 6.19 11.14
CA ILE A 21 -19.03 5.91 10.29
C ILE A 21 -18.69 4.42 10.34
N ASN A 22 -18.68 3.79 11.51
CA ASN A 22 -18.36 2.37 11.61
C ASN A 22 -19.40 1.46 10.96
N ILE A 23 -20.69 1.81 10.98
CA ILE A 23 -21.72 1.10 10.22
C ILE A 23 -21.50 1.26 8.71
N ALA A 24 -21.14 2.46 8.25
CA ALA A 24 -20.82 2.70 6.84
C ALA A 24 -19.58 1.90 6.39
N LEU A 25 -18.55 1.78 7.23
CA LEU A 25 -17.35 0.96 6.95
C LEU A 25 -17.67 -0.51 6.70
N LEU A 26 -18.79 -1.04 7.21
CA LEU A 26 -19.20 -2.42 6.96
C LEU A 26 -19.65 -2.66 5.50
N GLN A 27 -19.94 -1.60 4.75
CA GLN A 27 -20.35 -1.70 3.34
C GLN A 27 -19.16 -1.73 2.36
N PHE A 28 -17.95 -1.44 2.83
CA PHE A 28 -16.76 -1.39 1.99
C PHE A 28 -15.92 -2.67 2.14
N PRO A 29 -15.33 -3.18 1.04
CA PRO A 29 -14.38 -4.30 1.10
C PRO A 29 -13.21 -4.00 2.05
N LEU A 30 -12.64 -5.05 2.65
CA LEU A 30 -11.53 -5.01 3.62
C LEU A 30 -11.87 -4.40 4.98
N THR A 31 -12.72 -3.38 5.04
CA THR A 31 -13.14 -2.73 6.30
C THR A 31 -14.36 -3.38 6.93
N ASN A 32 -15.10 -4.19 6.18
CA ASN A 32 -16.20 -5.02 6.66
C ASN A 32 -15.76 -6.20 7.54
N VAL A 33 -14.46 -6.50 7.57
CA VAL A 33 -13.86 -7.52 8.43
C VAL A 33 -13.12 -6.87 9.59
N PHE A 34 -13.18 -7.49 10.77
CA PHE A 34 -12.36 -7.11 11.91
C PHE A 34 -10.86 -7.42 11.67
N GLY A 35 -10.14 -6.46 11.06
CA GLY A 35 -8.76 -6.62 10.62
C GLY A 35 -7.96 -5.31 10.59
N TYR A 36 -6.86 -5.31 9.82
CA TYR A 36 -5.91 -4.20 9.73
C TYR A 36 -6.55 -2.89 9.23
N GLU A 37 -7.26 -2.92 8.09
CA GLU A 37 -7.86 -1.73 7.48
C GLU A 37 -8.89 -1.08 8.41
N PHE A 38 -9.74 -1.89 9.04
CA PHE A 38 -10.71 -1.43 10.05
C PHE A 38 -10.02 -0.74 11.24
N ALA A 39 -8.93 -1.33 11.74
CA ALA A 39 -8.16 -0.78 12.86
C ALA A 39 -7.44 0.53 12.50
N VAL A 40 -6.88 0.64 11.30
CA VAL A 40 -6.21 1.86 10.80
C VAL A 40 -7.19 3.02 10.64
N ILE A 41 -8.33 2.79 9.99
CA ILE A 41 -9.33 3.85 9.79
C ILE A 41 -9.85 4.34 11.14
N ASN A 42 -10.10 3.43 12.08
CA ASN A 42 -10.48 3.82 13.43
C ASN A 42 -9.34 4.51 14.19
N ALA A 43 -8.06 4.19 13.95
CA ALA A 43 -6.95 4.93 14.56
C ALA A 43 -6.94 6.40 14.09
N VAL A 44 -7.18 6.66 12.81
CA VAL A 44 -7.32 8.02 12.27
C VAL A 44 -8.56 8.70 12.88
N LEU A 45 -9.73 8.07 12.79
CA LEU A 45 -10.98 8.64 13.27
C LEU A 45 -10.94 8.97 14.77
N LEU A 46 -10.54 8.01 15.60
CA LEU A 46 -10.60 8.14 17.05
C LEU A 46 -9.53 9.07 17.60
N SER A 47 -8.34 9.16 16.97
CA SER A 47 -7.34 10.18 17.35
C SER A 47 -7.84 11.59 17.06
N PHE A 48 -8.53 11.82 15.94
CA PHE A 48 -9.09 13.13 15.64
C PHE A 48 -10.22 13.49 16.62
N LEU A 49 -11.20 12.59 16.80
CA LEU A 49 -12.34 12.83 17.67
C LEU A 49 -11.95 12.97 19.15
N SER A 50 -10.97 12.19 19.62
CA SER A 50 -10.46 12.33 20.99
C SER A 50 -9.73 13.66 21.21
N ALA A 51 -9.02 14.17 20.19
CA ALA A 51 -8.38 15.49 20.24
C ALA A 51 -9.42 16.61 20.33
N ILE A 52 -10.42 16.57 19.45
CA ILE A 52 -11.50 17.56 19.42
C ILE A 52 -12.29 17.55 20.74
N TYR A 53 -12.69 16.36 21.22
CA TYR A 53 -13.38 16.21 22.50
C TYR A 53 -12.55 16.74 23.67
N SER A 54 -11.26 16.39 23.72
CA SER A 54 -10.34 16.89 24.77
C SER A 54 -10.24 18.40 24.82
N VAL A 55 -10.18 19.07 23.66
CA VAL A 55 -10.18 20.53 23.61
C VAL A 55 -11.42 21.07 24.28
N THR A 56 -12.60 20.54 23.94
CA THR A 56 -13.87 21.00 24.52
C THR A 56 -13.95 20.75 26.03
N TYR A 57 -13.51 19.56 26.48
CA TYR A 57 -13.51 19.18 27.88
C TYR A 57 -12.61 20.10 28.71
N PHE A 58 -11.34 20.26 28.32
CA PHE A 58 -10.40 21.09 29.11
C PHE A 58 -10.74 22.59 29.03
N LYS A 59 -11.30 23.08 27.91
CA LYS A 59 -11.75 24.47 27.79
C LYS A 59 -12.75 24.87 28.86
N LYS A 60 -13.67 23.99 29.24
CA LYS A 60 -14.67 24.25 30.29
C LYS A 60 -14.02 24.65 31.61
N TYR A 61 -12.92 23.98 31.96
CA TYR A 61 -12.23 24.21 33.22
C TYR A 61 -11.20 25.34 33.17
N LEU A 62 -11.01 26.00 32.02
CA LEU A 62 -10.17 27.19 31.90
C LEU A 62 -10.86 28.42 32.50
N GLY A 63 -10.94 28.50 33.82
CA GLY A 63 -11.51 29.64 34.55
C GLY A 63 -12.46 29.26 35.70
N GLU A 64 -12.83 27.98 35.79
CA GLU A 64 -13.69 27.49 36.87
C GLU A 64 -12.90 27.14 38.15
N LYS A 65 -13.63 26.97 39.27
CA LYS A 65 -13.04 26.51 40.54
C LYS A 65 -12.73 25.00 40.51
N GLU A 66 -13.51 24.24 39.75
CA GLU A 66 -13.30 22.80 39.55
C GLU A 66 -12.06 22.51 38.72
N LYS A 67 -11.40 21.40 39.02
CA LYS A 67 -10.20 20.95 38.31
C LYS A 67 -10.59 19.85 37.32
N PRO A 68 -10.06 19.86 36.08
CA PRO A 68 -10.33 18.79 35.13
C PRO A 68 -9.71 17.48 35.62
N GLU A 69 -10.42 16.37 35.45
CA GLU A 69 -9.89 15.04 35.75
C GLU A 69 -9.59 14.27 34.47
N GLN A 70 -8.33 13.88 34.28
CA GLN A 70 -7.91 13.03 33.15
C GLN A 70 -8.57 11.65 33.20
N PHE A 71 -8.94 11.16 34.38
CA PHE A 71 -9.61 9.87 34.54
C PHE A 71 -10.98 9.83 33.85
N ILE A 72 -11.71 10.94 33.83
CA ILE A 72 -12.99 11.07 33.09
C ILE A 72 -12.77 10.94 31.58
N LEU A 73 -11.67 11.51 31.06
CA LEU A 73 -11.30 11.35 29.66
C LEU A 73 -10.97 9.89 29.33
N PHE A 74 -10.22 9.19 30.18
CA PHE A 74 -9.95 7.76 29.98
C PHE A 74 -11.24 6.94 29.89
N LYS A 75 -12.21 7.16 30.80
CA LYS A 75 -13.53 6.50 30.70
C LYS A 75 -14.23 6.80 29.38
N THR A 76 -14.19 8.06 28.95
CA THR A 76 -14.81 8.48 27.68
C THR A 76 -14.12 7.83 26.48
N TYR A 77 -12.79 7.78 26.48
CA TYR A 77 -12.00 7.12 25.44
C TYR A 77 -12.25 5.62 25.39
N SER A 78 -12.46 4.96 26.52
CA SER A 78 -12.88 3.56 26.55
C SER A 78 -14.19 3.37 25.80
N VAL A 79 -15.16 4.27 25.95
CA VAL A 79 -16.41 4.22 25.17
C VAL A 79 -16.14 4.42 23.68
N PHE A 80 -15.27 5.37 23.30
CA PHE A 80 -14.88 5.60 21.90
C PHE A 80 -14.26 4.36 21.26
N LEU A 81 -13.52 3.56 22.03
CA LEU A 81 -12.89 2.32 21.57
C LEU A 81 -13.86 1.13 21.57
N ILE A 82 -14.81 1.07 22.50
CA ILE A 82 -15.75 -0.05 22.61
C ILE A 82 -16.77 -0.03 21.48
N ILE A 83 -17.27 1.14 21.07
CA ILE A 83 -18.32 1.24 20.04
C ILE A 83 -17.88 0.64 18.70
N PRO A 84 -16.76 1.04 18.08
CA PRO A 84 -16.29 0.44 16.82
C PRO A 84 -16.03 -1.06 16.96
N PHE A 85 -15.42 -1.46 18.09
CA PHE A 85 -15.14 -2.87 18.37
C PHE A 85 -16.42 -3.70 18.38
N LEU A 86 -17.47 -3.28 19.10
CA LEU A 86 -18.73 -4.00 19.15
C LEU A 86 -19.43 -4.06 17.79
N ILE A 87 -19.38 -2.99 17.00
CA ILE A 87 -19.95 -2.96 15.64
C ILE A 87 -19.26 -3.98 14.73
N SER A 88 -17.92 -3.99 14.70
CA SER A 88 -17.16 -4.88 13.82
C SER A 88 -17.23 -6.34 14.25
N VAL A 89 -17.15 -6.61 15.56
CA VAL A 89 -17.31 -7.97 16.11
C VAL A 89 -18.74 -8.47 15.89
N GLY A 90 -19.75 -7.62 16.10
CA GLY A 90 -21.14 -7.95 15.82
C GLY A 90 -21.38 -8.33 14.37
N ASN A 91 -20.80 -7.57 13.43
CA ASN A 91 -20.86 -7.90 11.99
C ASN A 91 -20.13 -9.22 11.69
N SER A 92 -18.93 -9.39 12.24
CA SER A 92 -18.10 -10.58 11.99
C SER A 92 -18.69 -11.87 12.57
N LEU A 93 -19.55 -11.78 13.60
CA LEU A 93 -20.33 -12.92 14.09
C LEU A 93 -21.39 -13.39 13.08
N VAL A 94 -21.89 -12.49 12.23
CA VAL A 94 -22.84 -12.81 11.16
C VAL A 94 -22.13 -13.27 9.89
N THR A 95 -21.02 -12.61 9.52
CA THR A 95 -20.29 -12.85 8.26
C THR A 95 -19.11 -13.83 8.39
N SER A 96 -18.87 -14.38 9.58
CA SER A 96 -17.68 -15.14 9.97
C SER A 96 -16.38 -14.32 10.07
N PHE A 97 -15.47 -14.73 10.97
CA PHE A 97 -14.16 -14.12 11.14
C PHE A 97 -13.13 -14.69 10.16
N CYS A 98 -12.28 -13.82 9.60
CA CYS A 98 -11.03 -14.25 8.97
C CYS A 98 -10.06 -14.78 10.03
N SER A 99 -9.77 -13.97 11.04
CA SER A 99 -9.02 -14.31 12.24
C SER A 99 -9.35 -13.32 13.35
N PHE A 100 -10.00 -13.80 14.40
CA PHE A 100 -10.35 -12.95 15.55
C PHE A 100 -9.11 -12.46 16.30
N TYR A 101 -8.09 -13.32 16.41
CA TYR A 101 -6.84 -13.01 17.09
C TYR A 101 -6.09 -11.86 16.40
N ASP A 102 -5.92 -11.93 15.08
CA ASP A 102 -5.23 -10.89 14.32
C ASP A 102 -6.00 -9.56 14.38
N GLY A 103 -7.33 -9.62 14.29
CA GLY A 103 -8.19 -8.44 14.46
C GLY A 103 -8.01 -7.75 15.82
N ILE A 104 -8.02 -8.50 16.92
CA ILE A 104 -7.75 -7.95 18.27
C ILE A 104 -6.38 -7.29 18.30
N LEU A 105 -5.37 -7.99 17.78
CA LEU A 105 -3.99 -7.56 17.90
C LEU A 105 -3.74 -6.28 17.10
N PHE A 106 -4.27 -6.17 15.87
CA PHE A 106 -4.28 -4.92 15.12
C PHE A 106 -5.03 -3.80 15.85
N TYR A 107 -6.20 -4.07 16.43
CA TYR A 107 -7.00 -3.07 17.15
C TYR A 107 -6.26 -2.54 18.40
N LEU A 108 -5.62 -3.42 19.17
CA LEU A 108 -4.84 -3.06 20.35
C LEU A 108 -3.57 -2.27 19.99
N VAL A 109 -2.93 -2.60 18.87
CA VAL A 109 -1.67 -1.96 18.49
C VAL A 109 -1.89 -0.66 17.71
N LEU A 110 -2.95 -0.57 16.90
CA LEU A 110 -3.21 0.59 16.04
C LEU A 110 -4.25 1.53 16.64
N THR A 111 -5.42 1.00 17.02
CA THR A 111 -6.57 1.82 17.41
C THR A 111 -6.49 2.28 18.87
N LEU A 112 -6.11 1.41 19.80
CA LEU A 112 -6.04 1.75 21.24
C LEU A 112 -5.09 2.94 21.54
N PRO A 113 -3.87 3.05 20.97
CA PRO A 113 -3.00 4.20 21.22
C PRO A 113 -3.59 5.53 20.72
N SER A 114 -4.44 5.49 19.68
CA SER A 114 -4.89 6.66 18.94
C SER A 114 -5.62 7.69 19.81
N VAL A 115 -6.44 7.23 20.78
CA VAL A 115 -7.20 8.13 21.66
C VAL A 115 -6.29 8.92 22.61
N ILE A 116 -5.20 8.30 23.09
CA ILE A 116 -4.19 8.97 23.94
C ILE A 116 -3.42 10.00 23.10
N ILE A 117 -3.03 9.64 21.87
CA ILE A 117 -2.35 10.54 20.95
C ILE A 117 -3.19 11.78 20.70
N GLY A 118 -4.47 11.62 20.32
CA GLY A 118 -5.37 12.76 20.12
C GLY A 118 -5.53 13.63 21.36
N GLY A 119 -5.70 13.02 22.54
CA GLY A 119 -5.75 13.76 23.82
C GLY A 119 -4.48 14.57 24.10
N ALA A 120 -3.31 14.02 23.79
CA ALA A 120 -2.04 14.71 23.96
C ALA A 120 -1.90 15.90 22.99
N LEU A 121 -2.33 15.75 21.73
CA LEU A 121 -2.36 16.84 20.75
C LEU A 121 -3.27 17.99 21.20
N ALA A 122 -4.44 17.68 21.77
CA ALA A 122 -5.33 18.66 22.36
C ALA A 122 -4.66 19.45 23.49
N LEU A 123 -3.96 18.75 24.39
CA LEU A 123 -3.25 19.37 25.50
C LEU A 123 -2.08 20.24 25.04
N ILE A 124 -1.35 19.84 23.99
CA ILE A 124 -0.34 20.71 23.37
C ILE A 124 -1.01 22.00 22.89
N ALA A 125 -2.07 21.90 22.08
CA ALA A 125 -2.75 23.08 21.53
C ALA A 125 -3.28 24.03 22.62
N ILE A 126 -3.88 23.51 23.68
CA ILE A 126 -4.39 24.31 24.82
C ILE A 126 -3.26 25.04 25.55
N ASN A 127 -2.09 24.41 25.68
CA ASN A 127 -0.94 24.99 26.38
C ASN A 127 -0.09 25.91 25.51
N THR A 128 -0.23 25.87 24.18
CA THR A 128 0.47 26.78 23.26
C THR A 128 -0.22 28.13 23.14
N ILE A 129 -1.54 28.14 22.90
CA ILE A 129 -2.31 29.37 22.64
C ILE A 129 -3.64 29.35 23.39
N ASN A 130 -4.03 30.50 23.94
CA ASN A 130 -5.28 30.65 24.70
C ASN A 130 -6.55 30.75 23.81
N ARG A 131 -6.39 30.96 22.49
CA ARG A 131 -7.46 31.12 21.49
C ARG A 131 -7.19 30.18 20.31
N PHE A 132 -8.23 29.90 19.51
CA PHE A 132 -8.16 29.06 18.31
C PHE A 132 -7.61 27.64 18.52
N GLN A 133 -7.72 27.09 19.74
CA GLN A 133 -7.16 25.79 20.11
C GLN A 133 -7.61 24.65 19.19
N THR A 134 -8.88 24.66 18.76
CA THR A 134 -9.40 23.65 17.82
C THR A 134 -8.71 23.74 16.46
N LEU A 135 -8.49 24.94 15.93
CA LEU A 135 -7.75 25.16 14.69
C LEU A 135 -6.30 24.68 14.81
N ILE A 136 -5.65 24.96 15.94
CA ILE A 136 -4.27 24.53 16.19
C ILE A 136 -4.18 23.00 16.27
N VAL A 137 -5.13 22.33 16.92
CA VAL A 137 -5.20 20.87 16.90
C VAL A 137 -5.30 20.36 15.47
N CYS A 138 -6.19 20.92 14.65
CA CYS A 138 -6.31 20.53 13.25
C CYS A 138 -4.99 20.73 12.50
N LEU A 139 -4.33 21.89 12.66
CA LEU A 139 -3.04 22.17 12.02
C LEU A 139 -1.97 21.15 12.44
N ILE A 140 -1.80 20.90 13.74
CA ILE A 140 -0.81 19.91 14.22
C ILE A 140 -1.14 18.51 13.70
N TYR A 141 -2.42 18.11 13.75
CA TYR A 141 -2.89 16.80 13.31
C TYR A 141 -2.60 16.57 11.82
N PHE A 142 -2.99 17.52 10.96
CA PHE A 142 -2.75 17.43 9.53
C PHE A 142 -1.26 17.58 9.17
N SER A 143 -0.48 18.36 9.92
CA SER A 143 0.98 18.40 9.76
C SER A 143 1.62 17.03 10.03
N ILE A 144 1.20 16.32 11.09
CA ILE A 144 1.71 14.97 11.39
C ILE A 144 1.33 13.98 10.28
N LEU A 145 0.10 14.04 9.76
CA LEU A 145 -0.30 13.22 8.61
C LEU A 145 0.54 13.55 7.37
N SER A 146 0.84 14.83 7.15
CA SER A 146 1.52 15.29 5.95
C SER A 146 2.98 14.83 5.85
N ILE A 147 3.62 14.49 6.97
CA ILE A 147 4.99 13.93 7.00
C ILE A 147 5.12 12.75 6.04
N THR A 148 4.10 11.89 5.98
CA THR A 148 4.09 10.71 5.11
C THR A 148 4.14 11.07 3.63
N PHE A 149 3.50 12.17 3.19
CA PHE A 149 3.59 12.61 1.79
C PHE A 149 4.97 13.16 1.45
N PHE A 150 5.62 13.87 2.38
CA PHE A 150 6.99 14.32 2.20
C PHE A 150 7.97 13.15 2.14
N GLU A 151 7.80 12.15 3.01
CA GLU A 151 8.60 10.93 2.96
C GLU A 151 8.38 10.17 1.65
N LEU A 152 7.14 10.00 1.19
CA LEU A 152 6.84 9.36 -0.09
C LEU A 152 7.50 10.12 -1.25
N TYR A 153 7.45 11.45 -1.24
CA TYR A 153 7.97 12.24 -2.35
C TYR A 153 9.50 12.27 -2.37
N LEU A 154 10.17 12.44 -1.22
CA LEU A 154 11.61 12.71 -1.13
C LEU A 154 12.46 11.46 -0.87
N ASN A 155 11.92 10.46 -0.17
CA ASN A 155 12.69 9.28 0.22
C ASN A 155 12.38 8.09 -0.68
N PRO A 156 13.25 7.07 -0.73
CA PRO A 156 12.99 5.83 -1.45
C PRO A 156 11.70 5.12 -1.03
N GLN A 157 11.46 4.98 0.27
CA GLN A 157 10.43 4.09 0.82
C GLN A 157 9.01 4.32 0.29
N VAL A 158 8.22 3.25 0.32
CA VAL A 158 6.76 3.25 0.13
C VAL A 158 6.00 2.71 1.35
N TYR A 159 6.68 2.23 2.39
CA TYR A 159 6.08 1.98 3.72
C TYR A 159 6.21 3.22 4.61
N PHE A 160 5.28 3.39 5.56
CA PHE A 160 5.29 4.56 6.45
C PHE A 160 4.90 4.22 7.89
N PHE A 161 5.62 4.78 8.84
CA PHE A 161 5.23 4.79 10.25
C PHE A 161 4.75 6.18 10.63
N ASN A 162 3.54 6.29 11.19
CA ASN A 162 2.96 7.58 11.56
C ASN A 162 2.24 7.48 12.90
N PRO A 163 2.35 8.45 13.82
CA PRO A 163 1.65 8.38 15.10
C PRO A 163 0.13 8.25 14.95
N ILE A 164 -0.47 8.83 13.92
CA ILE A 164 -1.92 8.86 13.75
C ILE A 164 -2.45 7.50 13.27
N PHE A 165 -2.07 7.06 12.07
CA PHE A 165 -2.55 5.79 11.49
C PHE A 165 -1.71 4.56 11.89
N GLY A 166 -0.47 4.77 12.33
CA GLY A 166 0.43 3.73 12.86
C GLY A 166 1.42 3.22 11.86
N TYR A 167 0.92 2.46 10.90
CA TYR A 167 1.75 1.82 9.90
C TYR A 167 0.98 1.68 8.60
N PHE A 168 1.62 2.02 7.49
CA PHE A 168 1.19 1.76 6.13
C PHE A 168 2.20 0.79 5.51
N PRO A 169 1.77 -0.40 5.05
CA PRO A 169 2.67 -1.50 4.71
C PRO A 169 3.36 -1.37 3.36
N GLY A 170 2.97 -0.42 2.51
CA GLY A 170 3.50 -0.28 1.15
C GLY A 170 2.50 -0.68 0.08
N THR A 171 3.00 -1.33 -0.98
CA THR A 171 2.22 -1.65 -2.18
C THR A 171 1.09 -2.64 -1.89
N ILE A 172 0.00 -2.54 -2.65
CA ILE A 172 -1.16 -3.42 -2.53
C ILE A 172 -0.85 -4.89 -2.84
N TYR A 173 0.22 -5.15 -3.60
CA TYR A 173 0.68 -6.49 -4.00
C TYR A 173 1.30 -7.31 -2.86
N ASP A 174 1.68 -6.66 -1.76
CA ASP A 174 2.06 -7.36 -0.54
C ASP A 174 0.81 -7.59 0.31
N GLU A 175 0.13 -8.70 0.02
CA GLU A 175 -1.15 -9.02 0.66
C GLU A 175 -0.97 -9.39 2.14
N GLY A 176 0.04 -10.19 2.50
CA GLY A 176 0.23 -10.68 3.86
C GLY A 176 0.59 -9.58 4.87
N LEU A 177 -0.26 -9.42 5.90
CA LEU A 177 -0.03 -8.46 6.99
C LEU A 177 -0.17 -9.13 8.35
N SER A 178 0.85 -8.95 9.19
CA SER A 178 0.84 -9.29 10.60
C SER A 178 1.47 -8.16 11.41
N VAL A 179 1.16 -8.11 12.70
CA VAL A 179 1.80 -7.13 13.58
C VAL A 179 3.21 -7.59 13.87
N SER A 180 4.16 -6.90 13.25
CA SER A 180 5.58 -7.10 13.48
C SER A 180 5.99 -6.55 14.85
N THR A 181 7.08 -7.10 15.39
CA THR A 181 7.76 -6.57 16.59
C THR A 181 8.10 -5.09 16.42
N LYS A 182 8.49 -4.69 15.19
CA LYS A 182 8.81 -3.30 14.84
C LYS A 182 7.61 -2.37 14.99
N LEU A 183 6.43 -2.77 14.51
CA LEU A 183 5.20 -2.02 14.69
C LEU A 183 4.80 -1.92 16.17
N PHE A 184 4.90 -3.03 16.91
CA PHE A 184 4.61 -3.03 18.33
C PHE A 184 5.51 -2.05 19.10
N LEU A 185 6.83 -2.12 18.89
CA LEU A 185 7.81 -1.22 19.52
C LEU A 185 7.57 0.25 19.15
N TYR A 186 7.27 0.54 17.89
CA TYR A 186 6.90 1.89 17.44
C TYR A 186 5.70 2.43 18.23
N ARG A 187 4.69 1.59 18.45
CA ARG A 187 3.48 1.96 19.18
C ARG A 187 3.73 2.12 20.68
N CYS A 188 4.59 1.30 21.29
CA CYS A 188 5.05 1.51 22.66
C CYS A 188 5.73 2.87 22.82
N ILE A 189 6.64 3.25 21.92
CA ILE A 189 7.33 4.54 21.94
C ILE A 189 6.30 5.69 21.86
N ASN A 190 5.33 5.59 20.95
CA ASN A 190 4.26 6.59 20.82
C ASN A 190 3.42 6.70 22.09
N ILE A 191 2.98 5.58 22.67
CA ILE A 191 2.19 5.58 23.92
C ILE A 191 2.98 6.24 25.04
N ILE A 192 4.26 5.92 25.19
CA ILE A 192 5.12 6.52 26.23
C ILE A 192 5.25 8.03 25.99
N PHE A 193 5.60 8.44 24.77
CA PHE A 193 5.80 9.85 24.44
C PHE A 193 4.53 10.68 24.61
N PHE A 194 3.44 10.31 23.95
CA PHE A 194 2.17 11.04 24.03
C PHE A 194 1.50 10.86 25.39
N GLY A 195 1.66 9.72 26.05
CA GLY A 195 1.18 9.48 27.41
C GLY A 195 1.84 10.40 28.44
N ILE A 196 3.17 10.57 28.38
CA ILE A 196 3.89 11.53 29.24
C ILE A 196 3.39 12.95 28.98
N ILE A 197 3.25 13.37 27.72
CA ILE A 197 2.70 14.68 27.36
C ILE A 197 1.29 14.86 27.94
N PHE A 198 0.43 13.85 27.77
CA PHE A 198 -0.95 13.87 28.25
C PHE A 198 -1.02 14.02 29.77
N LEU A 199 -0.20 13.27 30.50
CA LEU A 199 -0.15 13.30 31.97
C LEU A 199 0.41 14.63 32.48
N VAL A 200 1.57 15.07 31.96
CA VAL A 200 2.29 16.27 32.42
C VAL A 200 1.50 17.54 32.10
N LEU A 201 1.08 17.72 30.85
CA LEU A 201 0.36 18.94 30.45
C LEU A 201 -1.04 18.99 31.09
N GLY A 202 -1.73 17.86 31.21
CA GLY A 202 -3.02 17.83 31.91
C GLY A 202 -2.88 18.17 33.39
N ARG A 203 -1.80 17.73 34.08
CA ARG A 203 -1.51 18.16 35.46
C ARG A 203 -1.23 19.66 35.55
N ARG A 204 -0.47 20.23 34.60
CA ARG A 204 -0.17 21.67 34.57
C ARG A 204 -1.42 22.53 34.42
N ILE A 205 -2.40 22.07 33.62
CA ILE A 205 -3.72 22.73 33.54
C ILE A 205 -4.42 22.71 34.90
N LYS A 206 -4.44 21.57 35.62
CA LYS A 206 -5.02 21.48 36.97
C LYS A 206 -4.35 22.41 37.98
N GLU A 207 -3.04 22.60 37.85
CA GLU A 207 -2.23 23.50 38.69
C GLU A 207 -2.34 24.97 38.25
N LYS A 208 -3.13 25.29 37.22
CA LYS A 208 -3.26 26.63 36.62
C LYS A 208 -1.91 27.23 36.15
N LYS A 209 -0.91 26.38 35.90
CA LYS A 209 0.41 26.78 35.36
C LYS A 209 0.35 26.78 33.84
N ARG A 210 0.45 27.97 33.23
CA ARG A 210 0.29 28.15 31.78
C ARG A 210 1.59 28.38 31.00
N ASP A 211 2.71 28.66 31.66
CA ASP A 211 3.99 28.72 30.95
C ASP A 211 4.62 27.33 30.82
N ASN A 212 4.17 26.60 29.81
CA ASN A 212 4.64 25.25 29.49
C ASN A 212 5.42 25.20 28.16
N LYS A 213 5.86 26.36 27.65
CA LYS A 213 6.61 26.46 26.40
C LYS A 213 7.85 25.57 26.39
N LYS A 214 8.59 25.52 27.51
CA LYS A 214 9.76 24.65 27.66
C LYS A 214 9.43 23.17 27.44
N ILE A 215 8.30 22.69 27.96
CA ILE A 215 7.87 21.30 27.79
C ILE A 215 7.53 21.02 26.32
N ILE A 216 6.84 21.94 25.67
CA ILE A 216 6.47 21.82 24.24
C ILE A 216 7.73 21.84 23.37
N ILE A 217 8.68 22.74 23.65
CA ILE A 217 9.97 22.79 22.95
C ILE A 217 10.74 21.49 23.13
N VAL A 218 10.82 20.95 24.36
CA VAL A 218 11.45 19.64 24.61
C VAL A 218 10.74 18.53 23.82
N ALA A 219 9.41 18.52 23.79
CA ALA A 219 8.65 17.53 23.01
C ALA A 219 8.98 17.64 21.51
N LEU A 220 9.03 18.85 20.95
CA LEU A 220 9.40 19.08 19.55
C LEU A 220 10.85 18.65 19.26
N ILE A 221 11.79 18.95 20.16
CA ILE A 221 13.19 18.50 20.03
C ILE A 221 13.26 16.97 20.05
N LEU A 222 12.56 16.30 20.97
CA LEU A 222 12.53 14.84 21.03
C LEU A 222 11.89 14.23 19.78
N SER A 223 10.84 14.84 19.23
CA SER A 223 10.27 14.41 17.94
C SER A 223 11.26 14.60 16.78
N GLY A 224 12.02 15.71 16.77
CA GLY A 224 13.07 15.95 15.77
C GLY A 224 14.22 14.95 15.87
N ILE A 225 14.66 14.63 17.10
CA ILE A 225 15.66 13.58 17.36
C ILE A 225 15.13 12.22 16.88
N PHE A 226 13.89 11.86 17.23
CA PHE A 226 13.29 10.61 16.78
C PHE A 226 13.24 10.53 15.25
N TYR A 227 12.81 11.60 14.57
CA TYR A 227 12.79 11.65 13.11
C TYR A 227 14.18 11.51 12.49
N TYR A 228 15.20 12.16 13.06
CA TYR A 228 16.59 12.02 12.62
C TYR A 228 17.13 10.59 12.77
N PHE A 229 16.82 9.93 13.89
CA PHE A 229 17.27 8.55 14.15
C PHE A 229 16.39 7.48 13.51
N SER A 230 15.18 7.84 13.03
CA SER A 230 14.19 6.94 12.43
C SER A 230 14.79 6.00 11.37
N PRO A 231 15.67 6.46 10.45
CA PRO A 231 16.29 5.56 9.47
C PRO A 231 17.16 4.48 10.10
N HIS A 232 17.95 4.83 11.12
CA HIS A 232 18.89 3.91 11.77
C HIS A 232 18.22 2.81 12.58
N ILE A 233 17.00 3.06 13.08
CA ILE A 233 16.18 2.09 13.83
C ILE A 233 15.10 1.44 12.96
N GLY A 234 15.09 1.76 11.67
CA GLY A 234 14.25 1.12 10.67
C GLY A 234 12.89 1.75 10.41
N TYR A 235 12.48 2.82 11.09
CA TYR A 235 11.14 3.41 10.87
C TYR A 235 11.04 4.27 9.61
N SER A 236 12.18 4.57 8.98
CA SER A 236 12.21 5.10 7.62
C SER A 236 13.42 4.60 6.84
N THR A 237 13.46 4.86 5.54
CA THR A 237 14.57 4.55 4.64
C THR A 237 14.88 5.78 3.82
N THR A 238 16.08 6.32 4.03
CA THR A 238 16.68 7.41 3.25
C THR A 238 17.73 6.83 2.29
N TYR A 239 18.19 7.65 1.33
CA TYR A 239 19.33 7.26 0.49
C TYR A 239 20.58 6.90 1.30
N GLY A 240 20.85 7.62 2.39
CA GLY A 240 21.97 7.32 3.27
C GLY A 240 21.86 5.94 3.94
N ARG A 241 20.64 5.50 4.27
CA ARG A 241 20.41 4.13 4.75
C ARG A 241 20.61 3.12 3.63
N LEU A 242 20.08 3.38 2.43
CA LEU A 242 20.26 2.49 1.29
C LEU A 242 21.74 2.33 0.92
N SER A 243 22.55 3.38 0.94
CA SER A 243 23.99 3.27 0.65
C SER A 243 24.76 2.43 1.69
N ILE A 244 24.25 2.32 2.92
CA ILE A 244 24.85 1.47 3.96
C ILE A 244 24.46 0.00 3.73
N GLU A 245 23.18 -0.25 3.41
CA GLU A 245 22.62 -1.59 3.24
C GLU A 245 22.92 -2.19 1.86
N LEU A 246 23.14 -1.34 0.85
CA LEU A 246 23.49 -1.67 -0.54
C LEU A 246 24.84 -0.99 -0.87
N PRO A 247 25.96 -1.47 -0.29
CA PRO A 247 27.24 -0.77 -0.32
C PRO A 247 27.97 -0.85 -1.66
N VAL A 248 27.60 -1.79 -2.54
CA VAL A 248 28.26 -1.95 -3.84
C VAL A 248 27.62 -0.97 -4.82
N THR A 249 28.44 -0.17 -5.50
CA THR A 249 27.98 0.75 -6.54
C THR A 249 28.69 0.45 -7.86
N LEU A 250 27.93 0.39 -8.95
CA LEU A 250 28.43 0.32 -10.32
C LEU A 250 27.82 1.47 -11.12
N GLU A 251 28.65 2.21 -11.83
CA GLU A 251 28.21 3.34 -12.65
C GLU A 251 28.46 3.05 -14.12
N THR A 252 27.47 3.33 -14.95
CA THR A 252 27.55 3.24 -16.43
C THR A 252 27.31 4.63 -17.03
N GLU A 253 27.10 4.71 -18.35
CA GLU A 253 26.79 5.98 -19.00
C GLU A 253 25.47 6.57 -18.46
N ASN A 254 24.43 5.75 -18.36
CA ASN A 254 23.09 6.21 -18.01
C ASN A 254 22.59 5.75 -16.63
N PHE A 255 23.36 4.94 -15.89
CA PHE A 255 22.92 4.38 -14.61
C PHE A 255 23.89 4.59 -13.45
N ILE A 256 23.32 4.72 -12.26
CA ILE A 256 24.01 4.56 -10.98
C ILE A 256 23.34 3.39 -10.26
N ILE A 257 24.01 2.25 -10.22
CA ILE A 257 23.47 1.00 -9.68
C ILE A 257 23.98 0.80 -8.26
N HIS A 258 23.07 0.63 -7.29
CA HIS A 258 23.38 0.30 -5.90
C HIS A 258 22.88 -1.11 -5.58
N THR A 259 23.74 -1.95 -4.99
CA THR A 259 23.42 -3.36 -4.73
C THR A 259 24.05 -3.93 -3.47
N ASP A 260 23.53 -5.07 -3.02
CA ASP A 260 24.06 -5.84 -1.90
C ASP A 260 25.36 -6.56 -2.30
N LYS A 261 26.32 -6.64 -1.38
CA LYS A 261 27.60 -7.37 -1.56
C LYS A 261 27.44 -8.87 -1.84
N ALA A 262 26.28 -9.44 -1.53
CA ALA A 262 25.94 -10.83 -1.80
C ALA A 262 25.71 -11.11 -3.29
N ILE A 263 25.43 -10.08 -4.10
CA ILE A 263 25.20 -10.24 -5.54
C ILE A 263 26.55 -10.37 -6.27
N PRO A 264 26.77 -11.46 -7.03
CA PRO A 264 28.00 -11.66 -7.80
C PRO A 264 28.29 -10.51 -8.78
N HIS A 265 29.57 -10.15 -8.91
CA HIS A 265 29.98 -9.05 -9.78
C HIS A 265 29.70 -9.30 -11.27
N GLU A 266 29.77 -10.55 -11.73
CA GLU A 266 29.44 -10.90 -13.13
C GLU A 266 27.94 -10.77 -13.41
N GLU A 267 27.09 -11.13 -12.44
CA GLU A 267 25.64 -10.93 -12.52
C GLU A 267 25.29 -9.44 -12.54
N LEU A 268 25.95 -8.64 -11.69
CA LEU A 268 25.78 -7.18 -11.69
C LEU A 268 26.17 -6.55 -13.04
N LYS A 269 27.26 -7.00 -13.68
CA LYS A 269 27.64 -6.54 -15.03
C LYS A 269 26.58 -6.91 -16.06
N LEU A 270 26.04 -8.13 -16.00
CA LEU A 270 24.98 -8.56 -16.92
C LEU A 270 23.74 -7.66 -16.79
N ILE A 271 23.33 -7.36 -15.56
CA ILE A 271 22.20 -6.46 -15.32
C ILE A 271 22.50 -5.06 -15.86
N ALA A 272 23.69 -4.53 -15.59
CA ALA A 272 24.10 -3.21 -16.08
C ALA A 272 24.07 -3.13 -17.61
N LEU A 273 24.53 -4.17 -18.32
CA LEU A 273 24.46 -4.24 -19.78
C LEU A 273 23.01 -4.27 -20.29
N ASN A 274 22.13 -5.05 -19.62
CA ASN A 274 20.72 -5.09 -19.97
C ASN A 274 20.00 -3.77 -19.69
N GLN A 275 20.40 -3.03 -18.64
CA GLN A 275 19.88 -1.70 -18.35
C GLN A 275 20.17 -0.71 -19.49
N GLU A 276 21.41 -0.66 -19.96
CA GLU A 276 21.80 0.18 -21.10
C GLU A 276 21.08 -0.24 -22.38
N TYR A 277 21.02 -1.56 -22.65
CA TYR A 277 20.30 -2.09 -23.80
C TYR A 277 18.81 -1.73 -23.79
N TYR A 278 18.12 -1.96 -22.67
CA TYR A 278 16.70 -1.66 -22.55
C TYR A 278 16.42 -0.16 -22.56
N LEU A 279 17.29 0.67 -21.98
CA LEU A 279 17.16 2.12 -22.11
C LEU A 279 17.20 2.55 -23.58
N GLN A 280 18.19 2.07 -24.35
CA GLN A 280 18.28 2.37 -25.78
C GLN A 280 17.03 1.93 -26.54
N GLN A 281 16.49 0.74 -26.24
CA GLN A 281 15.23 0.27 -26.84
C GLN A 281 14.05 1.19 -26.51
N LEU A 282 13.97 1.66 -25.26
CA LEU A 282 12.89 2.53 -24.80
C LEU A 282 13.00 3.95 -25.35
N GLU A 283 14.20 4.52 -25.46
CA GLU A 283 14.44 5.82 -26.09
C GLU A 283 14.03 5.81 -27.56
N LEU A 284 14.36 4.74 -28.28
CA LEU A 284 13.92 4.52 -29.66
C LEU A 284 12.39 4.37 -29.75
N TYR A 285 11.78 3.57 -28.87
CA TYR A 285 10.34 3.36 -28.86
C TYR A 285 9.56 4.64 -28.54
N PHE A 286 10.02 5.41 -27.55
CA PHE A 286 9.35 6.62 -27.09
C PHE A 286 9.73 7.88 -27.87
N GLU A 287 10.77 7.83 -28.70
CA GLU A 287 11.37 8.98 -29.38
C GLU A 287 11.69 10.11 -28.38
N VAL A 288 12.46 9.77 -27.34
CA VAL A 288 12.93 10.71 -26.29
C VAL A 288 14.36 10.36 -25.90
N ASP A 289 15.08 11.35 -25.38
CA ASP A 289 16.43 11.17 -24.85
C ASP A 289 16.42 11.34 -23.33
N GLN A 290 16.88 10.32 -22.60
CA GLN A 290 17.00 10.34 -21.15
C GLN A 290 18.25 11.15 -20.74
N LYS A 291 18.04 12.35 -20.17
CA LYS A 291 19.16 13.27 -19.87
C LYS A 291 19.85 13.01 -18.55
N GLU A 292 19.11 12.49 -17.57
CA GLU A 292 19.62 12.25 -16.22
C GLU A 292 19.82 10.76 -16.00
N LYS A 293 20.93 10.40 -15.31
CA LYS A 293 21.18 9.01 -14.94
C LYS A 293 20.06 8.47 -14.05
N ILE A 294 19.60 7.26 -14.37
CA ILE A 294 18.62 6.53 -13.56
C ILE A 294 19.36 5.86 -12.40
N ARG A 295 18.87 6.01 -11.17
CA ARG A 295 19.43 5.23 -10.04
C ARG A 295 18.70 3.91 -9.93
N SER A 296 19.45 2.83 -10.03
CA SER A 296 18.92 1.47 -9.93
C SER A 296 19.29 0.85 -8.58
N PHE A 297 18.29 0.53 -7.76
CA PHE A 297 18.50 -0.17 -6.50
C PHE A 297 18.16 -1.65 -6.68
N ILE A 298 19.17 -2.50 -6.65
CA ILE A 298 19.04 -3.95 -6.83
C ILE A 298 19.16 -4.63 -5.47
N PHE A 299 18.08 -5.28 -5.04
CA PHE A 299 18.01 -5.98 -3.76
C PHE A 299 18.32 -7.46 -3.95
N ARG A 300 19.00 -8.08 -2.97
CA ARG A 300 19.38 -9.50 -3.01
C ARG A 300 18.20 -10.47 -3.02
N ASN A 301 17.02 -10.03 -2.60
CA ASN A 301 15.76 -10.77 -2.63
C ASN A 301 14.57 -9.87 -2.27
N SER A 302 13.36 -10.40 -2.48
CA SER A 302 12.08 -9.77 -2.10
C SER A 302 11.99 -9.38 -0.61
N ILE A 303 12.60 -10.13 0.30
CA ILE A 303 12.58 -9.83 1.74
C ILE A 303 13.36 -8.55 2.06
N GLN A 304 14.58 -8.41 1.53
CA GLN A 304 15.39 -7.21 1.72
C GLN A 304 14.69 -5.98 1.11
N LYS A 305 14.10 -6.13 -0.09
CA LYS A 305 13.32 -5.07 -0.73
C LYS A 305 12.11 -4.69 0.13
N LYS A 306 11.39 -5.66 0.72
CA LYS A 306 10.28 -5.38 1.63
C LYS A 306 10.73 -4.58 2.85
N ASP A 307 11.84 -4.96 3.47
CA ASP A 307 12.34 -4.33 4.70
C ASP A 307 12.90 -2.92 4.49
N LEU A 308 13.54 -2.67 3.35
CA LEU A 308 14.19 -1.39 3.04
C LEU A 308 13.30 -0.46 2.22
N PHE A 309 12.54 -0.97 1.26
CA PHE A 309 11.73 -0.15 0.37
C PHE A 309 10.24 -0.20 0.72
N GLY A 310 9.72 -1.35 1.17
CA GLY A 310 8.31 -1.52 1.54
C GLY A 310 7.47 -2.27 0.52
N SER A 311 8.08 -2.71 -0.58
CA SER A 311 7.47 -3.61 -1.55
C SER A 311 8.29 -4.90 -1.64
N GLY A 312 7.69 -6.06 -1.40
CA GLY A 312 8.36 -7.35 -1.51
C GLY A 312 8.10 -8.00 -2.86
N ASN A 313 6.82 -8.12 -3.19
CA ASN A 313 6.34 -8.86 -4.36
C ASN A 313 6.26 -8.03 -5.65
N ALA A 314 6.40 -6.70 -5.57
CA ALA A 314 6.37 -5.83 -6.75
C ALA A 314 7.67 -5.04 -6.85
N ASP A 315 8.19 -4.95 -8.07
CA ASP A 315 9.20 -3.96 -8.41
C ASP A 315 8.48 -2.63 -8.67
N VAL A 316 9.20 -1.51 -8.48
CA VAL A 316 8.59 -0.18 -8.55
C VAL A 316 9.59 0.84 -9.07
N ALA A 317 9.13 1.68 -9.97
CA ALA A 317 9.77 2.92 -10.36
C ALA A 317 9.18 4.13 -9.61
N LYS A 318 10.02 5.13 -9.36
CA LYS A 318 9.61 6.47 -8.90
C LYS A 318 10.04 7.49 -9.94
N PRO A 319 9.23 7.73 -10.99
CA PRO A 319 9.62 8.55 -12.15
C PRO A 319 10.10 9.95 -11.77
N TRP A 320 9.47 10.60 -10.79
CA TRP A 320 9.86 11.93 -10.31
C TRP A 320 11.21 12.00 -9.60
N LEU A 321 11.76 10.86 -9.18
CA LEU A 321 13.10 10.75 -8.59
C LEU A 321 14.11 10.08 -9.54
N ASN A 322 13.66 9.65 -10.72
CA ASN A 322 14.45 8.89 -11.68
C ASN A 322 15.10 7.63 -11.07
N ASN A 323 14.33 6.86 -10.28
CA ASN A 323 14.82 5.66 -9.61
C ASN A 323 13.96 4.44 -9.90
N ILE A 324 14.60 3.28 -9.96
CA ILE A 324 13.96 1.96 -9.98
C ILE A 324 14.41 1.11 -8.79
N TYR A 325 13.51 0.26 -8.29
CA TYR A 325 13.72 -0.59 -7.12
C TYR A 325 13.35 -2.03 -7.46
N ILE A 326 14.36 -2.87 -7.74
CA ILE A 326 14.18 -4.21 -8.29
C ILE A 326 14.84 -5.29 -7.44
N SER A 327 14.28 -6.50 -7.39
CA SER A 327 14.96 -7.66 -6.78
C SER A 327 15.68 -8.54 -7.81
N ILE A 328 16.77 -9.18 -7.40
CA ILE A 328 17.56 -10.09 -8.26
C ILE A 328 16.73 -11.26 -8.81
N GLU A 329 15.68 -11.68 -8.09
CA GLU A 329 14.80 -12.79 -8.49
C GLU A 329 13.92 -12.42 -9.70
N ASN A 330 13.72 -11.13 -9.97
CA ASN A 330 12.71 -10.65 -10.92
C ASN A 330 13.27 -9.79 -12.07
N TRP A 331 14.55 -9.41 -12.02
CA TRP A 331 15.07 -8.37 -12.91
C TRP A 331 14.89 -8.70 -14.40
N GLU A 332 14.98 -9.96 -14.79
CA GLU A 332 14.81 -10.38 -16.19
C GLU A 332 13.40 -10.08 -16.72
N HIS A 333 12.39 -10.12 -15.85
CA HIS A 333 10.99 -9.96 -16.21
C HIS A 333 10.45 -8.53 -16.01
N THR A 334 11.05 -7.74 -15.12
CA THR A 334 10.49 -6.43 -14.72
C THR A 334 11.37 -5.24 -15.10
N LEU A 335 12.64 -5.46 -15.45
CA LEU A 335 13.58 -4.36 -15.62
C LEU A 335 13.13 -3.38 -16.72
N LYS A 336 12.74 -3.89 -17.89
CA LYS A 336 12.31 -3.05 -19.01
C LYS A 336 11.02 -2.29 -18.69
N HIS A 337 10.04 -2.95 -18.07
CA HIS A 337 8.83 -2.32 -17.52
C HIS A 337 9.14 -1.15 -16.57
N GLU A 338 9.98 -1.37 -15.55
CA GLU A 338 10.31 -0.31 -14.59
C GLU A 338 11.12 0.83 -15.20
N LEU A 339 11.97 0.55 -16.18
CA LEU A 339 12.66 1.58 -16.95
C LEU A 339 11.69 2.39 -17.81
N ALA A 340 10.67 1.76 -18.39
CA ALA A 340 9.66 2.46 -19.19
C ALA A 340 8.92 3.52 -18.38
N HIS A 341 8.64 3.26 -17.10
CA HIS A 341 8.10 4.27 -16.17
C HIS A 341 9.02 5.47 -16.02
N CYS A 342 10.34 5.26 -15.85
CA CYS A 342 11.32 6.34 -15.78
C CYS A 342 11.43 7.14 -17.09
N VAL A 343 11.51 6.47 -18.24
CA VAL A 343 11.60 7.15 -19.55
C VAL A 343 10.31 7.91 -19.86
N SER A 344 9.14 7.38 -19.47
CA SER A 344 7.85 8.06 -19.64
C SER A 344 7.74 9.38 -18.86
N ALA A 345 8.63 9.61 -17.88
CA ALA A 345 8.68 10.84 -17.11
C ALA A 345 8.97 12.08 -17.96
N GLU A 346 9.64 11.92 -19.11
CA GLU A 346 9.97 13.02 -20.05
C GLU A 346 8.71 13.63 -20.69
N PHE A 347 7.63 12.86 -20.80
CA PHE A 347 6.33 13.32 -21.29
C PHE A 347 5.20 13.11 -20.26
N GLY A 348 5.55 12.80 -19.02
CA GLY A 348 4.63 12.70 -17.90
C GLY A 348 4.14 14.06 -17.42
N SER A 349 3.09 14.06 -16.62
CA SER A 349 2.44 15.27 -16.12
C SER A 349 2.58 15.43 -14.59
N GLY A 350 2.47 16.68 -14.13
CA GLY A 350 2.44 17.02 -12.71
C GLY A 350 3.75 16.72 -11.95
N ILE A 351 3.68 16.79 -10.62
CA ILE A 351 4.86 16.65 -9.75
C ILE A 351 5.42 15.22 -9.70
N PHE A 352 4.62 14.21 -10.04
CA PHE A 352 5.05 12.81 -10.04
C PHE A 352 5.56 12.34 -11.41
N LYS A 353 5.45 13.18 -12.46
CA LYS A 353 5.85 12.86 -13.83
C LYS A 353 5.23 11.54 -14.35
N VAL A 354 3.93 11.35 -14.12
CA VAL A 354 3.15 10.18 -14.56
C VAL A 354 1.94 10.61 -15.37
N ALA A 355 1.13 9.65 -15.85
CA ALA A 355 -0.08 9.96 -16.62
C ALA A 355 -1.00 10.97 -15.90
N ALA A 356 -1.57 11.88 -16.66
CA ALA A 356 -2.48 12.89 -16.12
C ALA A 356 -3.68 12.27 -15.40
N GLY A 357 -4.09 12.91 -14.31
CA GLY A 357 -5.14 12.41 -13.43
C GLY A 357 -4.76 11.14 -12.65
N PHE A 358 -3.49 10.74 -12.64
CA PHE A 358 -3.00 9.48 -12.05
C PHE A 358 -3.76 8.26 -12.58
N ASN A 359 -4.03 8.22 -13.89
CA ASN A 359 -4.75 7.13 -14.51
C ASN A 359 -3.91 5.83 -14.48
N PRO A 360 -4.23 4.82 -13.63
CA PRO A 360 -3.39 3.65 -13.46
C PRO A 360 -3.31 2.80 -14.75
N ALA A 361 -4.39 2.77 -15.53
CA ALA A 361 -4.41 2.05 -16.80
C ALA A 361 -3.45 2.66 -17.83
N LEU A 362 -3.27 3.98 -17.82
CA LEU A 362 -2.26 4.62 -18.68
C LEU A 362 -0.84 4.46 -18.14
N ILE A 363 -0.66 4.58 -16.83
CA ILE A 363 0.65 4.43 -16.18
C ILE A 363 1.19 3.01 -16.43
N GLU A 364 0.42 1.98 -16.11
CA GLU A 364 0.88 0.60 -16.33
C GLU A 364 0.81 0.21 -17.82
N GLY A 365 -0.20 0.71 -18.56
CA GLY A 365 -0.35 0.41 -19.97
C GLY A 365 0.80 0.92 -20.84
N ILE A 366 1.38 2.10 -20.55
CA ILE A 366 2.52 2.60 -21.33
C ILE A 366 3.77 1.75 -21.11
N ALA A 367 3.97 1.26 -19.89
CA ALA A 367 5.11 0.40 -19.55
C ALA A 367 4.96 -0.99 -20.19
N GLU A 368 3.79 -1.62 -20.05
CA GLU A 368 3.46 -2.91 -20.67
C GLU A 368 3.54 -2.86 -22.21
N ALA A 369 3.08 -1.76 -22.82
CA ALA A 369 3.15 -1.57 -24.27
C ALA A 369 4.59 -1.53 -24.80
N ALA A 370 5.47 -0.85 -24.06
CA ALA A 370 6.88 -0.69 -24.40
C ALA A 370 7.70 -1.95 -24.08
N ASP A 371 7.38 -2.65 -22.98
CA ASP A 371 8.00 -3.92 -22.63
C ASP A 371 7.65 -5.00 -23.65
N ASN A 372 6.35 -5.19 -23.90
CA ASN A 372 5.77 -6.17 -24.83
C ASN A 372 6.11 -7.63 -24.52
N SER A 373 6.39 -7.91 -23.25
CA SER A 373 6.62 -9.26 -22.76
C SER A 373 5.92 -9.41 -21.43
N TYR A 374 4.98 -10.33 -21.34
CA TYR A 374 4.33 -10.70 -20.09
C TYR A 374 4.35 -12.22 -19.98
N ASP A 375 5.01 -12.75 -18.93
CA ASP A 375 5.28 -14.19 -18.78
C ASP A 375 5.81 -14.82 -20.10
N ASP A 376 6.77 -14.15 -20.76
CA ASP A 376 7.38 -14.54 -22.05
C ASP A 376 6.42 -14.62 -23.25
N ASN A 377 5.25 -13.99 -23.18
CA ASN A 377 4.31 -13.88 -24.30
C ASN A 377 4.12 -12.41 -24.71
N GLU A 378 3.88 -12.17 -26.00
CA GLU A 378 3.55 -10.84 -26.50
C GLU A 378 2.20 -10.35 -25.93
N ILE A 379 2.11 -9.05 -25.63
CA ILE A 379 0.97 -8.49 -24.92
C ILE A 379 -0.33 -8.56 -25.73
N HIS A 380 -0.24 -8.41 -27.06
CA HIS A 380 -1.39 -8.55 -27.96
C HIS A 380 -1.91 -9.98 -27.98
N PHE A 381 -1.02 -10.97 -28.04
CA PHE A 381 -1.38 -12.38 -28.00
C PHE A 381 -2.15 -12.71 -26.70
N LEU A 382 -1.67 -12.26 -25.55
CA LEU A 382 -2.36 -12.52 -24.27
C LEU A 382 -3.71 -11.79 -24.17
N ALA A 383 -3.81 -10.56 -24.67
CA ALA A 383 -5.08 -9.84 -24.71
C ALA A 383 -6.10 -10.55 -25.62
N ALA A 384 -5.66 -11.03 -26.79
CA ALA A 384 -6.50 -11.81 -27.69
C ALA A 384 -6.88 -13.16 -27.08
N LEU A 385 -5.94 -13.83 -26.40
CA LEU A 385 -6.19 -15.07 -25.65
C LEU A 385 -7.29 -14.86 -24.60
N ALA A 386 -7.20 -13.79 -23.81
CA ALA A 386 -8.21 -13.44 -22.82
C ALA A 386 -9.56 -13.13 -23.49
N TYR A 387 -9.56 -12.29 -24.52
CA TYR A 387 -10.76 -11.80 -25.18
C TYR A 387 -11.55 -12.93 -25.84
N ASN A 388 -10.86 -13.84 -26.54
CA ASN A 388 -11.48 -14.96 -27.25
C ASN A 388 -11.90 -16.13 -26.34
N ASN A 389 -11.42 -16.18 -25.10
CA ASN A 389 -11.80 -17.20 -24.10
C ASN A 389 -12.67 -16.61 -22.96
N ASN A 390 -13.49 -15.59 -23.26
CA ASN A 390 -14.47 -14.97 -22.36
C ASN A 390 -13.91 -14.23 -21.13
N TYR A 391 -12.60 -13.96 -21.07
CA TYR A 391 -11.97 -13.09 -20.07
C TYR A 391 -11.94 -11.62 -20.54
N LYS A 392 -13.11 -11.08 -20.87
CA LYS A 392 -13.26 -9.73 -21.45
C LYS A 392 -13.22 -8.65 -20.37
N VAL A 393 -12.40 -7.60 -20.59
CA VAL A 393 -12.36 -6.40 -19.75
C VAL A 393 -12.95 -5.21 -20.52
N ASN A 394 -13.84 -4.46 -19.86
CA ASN A 394 -14.36 -3.21 -20.42
C ASN A 394 -13.30 -2.11 -20.29
N ILE A 395 -12.65 -1.75 -21.40
CA ILE A 395 -11.55 -0.77 -21.42
C ILE A 395 -12.06 0.63 -21.07
N SER A 396 -13.26 1.02 -21.50
CA SER A 396 -13.86 2.31 -21.11
C SER A 396 -14.00 2.45 -19.59
N SER A 397 -14.32 1.35 -18.89
CA SER A 397 -14.33 1.31 -17.44
C SER A 397 -12.92 1.26 -16.84
N LEU A 398 -12.00 0.52 -17.48
CA LEU A 398 -10.61 0.36 -17.04
C LEU A 398 -9.85 1.70 -17.01
N LEU A 399 -10.07 2.54 -18.03
CA LEU A 399 -9.49 3.88 -18.15
C LEU A 399 -10.06 4.90 -17.15
N LYS A 400 -11.10 4.55 -16.37
CA LYS A 400 -11.78 5.47 -15.45
C LYS A 400 -11.36 5.24 -14.00
N GLY A 401 -10.57 6.18 -13.47
CA GLY A 401 -10.28 6.29 -12.03
C GLY A 401 -9.57 5.05 -11.47
N LEU A 402 -10.08 4.51 -10.36
CA LEU A 402 -9.49 3.37 -9.64
C LEU A 402 -10.05 2.01 -10.06
N ASN A 403 -10.88 1.94 -11.12
CA ASN A 403 -11.45 0.70 -11.62
C ASN A 403 -10.40 -0.27 -12.20
N PHE A 404 -9.18 0.20 -12.47
CA PHE A 404 -8.04 -0.66 -12.76
C PHE A 404 -7.86 -1.76 -11.71
N PHE A 405 -8.04 -1.43 -10.43
CA PHE A 405 -7.81 -2.36 -9.33
C PHE A 405 -9.02 -3.28 -9.03
N SER A 406 -10.16 -3.09 -9.68
CA SER A 406 -11.33 -3.97 -9.48
C SER A 406 -11.26 -5.25 -10.31
N ASN A 407 -10.39 -5.32 -11.32
CA ASN A 407 -10.18 -6.51 -12.14
C ASN A 407 -9.09 -7.42 -11.55
N ALA A 408 -9.01 -8.67 -12.02
CA ALA A 408 -7.83 -9.50 -11.77
C ALA A 408 -6.60 -8.73 -12.26
N SER A 409 -5.56 -8.61 -11.42
CA SER A 409 -4.45 -7.68 -11.68
C SER A 409 -3.84 -7.92 -13.05
N SER A 410 -3.54 -9.16 -13.42
CA SER A 410 -2.96 -9.51 -14.74
C SER A 410 -3.78 -9.00 -15.93
N LEU A 411 -5.11 -9.18 -15.91
CA LEU A 411 -5.98 -8.72 -17.02
C LEU A 411 -5.95 -7.21 -17.19
N GLY A 412 -5.89 -6.44 -16.09
CA GLY A 412 -5.80 -4.98 -16.16
C GLY A 412 -4.54 -4.51 -16.88
N TYR A 413 -3.39 -5.09 -16.53
CA TYR A 413 -2.10 -4.82 -17.16
C TYR A 413 -2.10 -5.23 -18.65
N ILE A 414 -2.55 -6.45 -18.95
CA ILE A 414 -2.55 -7.00 -20.31
C ILE A 414 -3.43 -6.20 -21.27
N TYR A 415 -4.68 -5.92 -20.89
CA TYR A 415 -5.57 -5.13 -21.75
C TYR A 415 -5.10 -3.68 -21.87
N SER A 416 -4.57 -3.08 -20.81
CA SER A 416 -4.04 -1.70 -20.88
C SER A 416 -2.82 -1.64 -21.79
N GLY A 417 -1.85 -2.54 -21.60
CA GLY A 417 -0.64 -2.63 -22.43
C GLY A 417 -0.96 -2.88 -23.89
N SER A 418 -1.80 -3.88 -24.17
CA SER A 418 -2.24 -4.19 -25.53
C SER A 418 -3.01 -3.03 -26.17
N PHE A 419 -3.89 -2.34 -25.43
CA PHE A 419 -4.60 -1.18 -25.98
C PHE A 419 -3.66 0.00 -26.28
N ILE A 420 -2.77 0.36 -25.36
CA ILE A 420 -1.81 1.46 -25.57
C ILE A 420 -0.84 1.13 -26.70
N ARG A 421 -0.39 -0.13 -26.80
CA ARG A 421 0.43 -0.59 -27.91
C ARG A 421 -0.29 -0.50 -29.26
N TYR A 422 -1.55 -0.95 -29.32
CA TYR A 422 -2.39 -0.82 -30.51
C TYR A 422 -2.49 0.64 -30.96
N LEU A 423 -2.67 1.56 -30.02
CA LEU A 423 -2.69 2.98 -30.33
C LEU A 423 -1.34 3.48 -30.86
N ALA A 424 -0.23 3.05 -30.26
CA ALA A 424 1.11 3.41 -30.72
C ALA A 424 1.37 2.92 -32.16
N GLU A 425 0.99 1.67 -32.48
CA GLU A 425 1.19 1.06 -33.79
C GLU A 425 0.30 1.67 -34.88
N ASN A 426 -0.94 2.06 -34.55
CA ASN A 426 -1.90 2.57 -35.54
C ASN A 426 -1.90 4.10 -35.68
N TYR A 427 -1.51 4.83 -34.64
CA TYR A 427 -1.62 6.30 -34.60
C TYR A 427 -0.30 7.01 -34.26
N GLY A 428 0.76 6.28 -33.94
CA GLY A 428 2.10 6.79 -33.68
C GLY A 428 2.34 7.27 -32.24
N ILE A 429 3.61 7.21 -31.81
CA ILE A 429 3.99 7.49 -30.42
C ILE A 429 3.79 8.96 -29.99
N SER A 430 3.87 9.90 -30.93
CA SER A 430 3.65 11.33 -30.64
C SER A 430 2.27 11.61 -30.03
N LYS A 431 1.21 10.96 -30.55
CA LYS A 431 -0.14 11.06 -29.99
C LYS A 431 -0.24 10.36 -28.64
N ILE A 432 0.45 9.24 -28.44
CA ILE A 432 0.53 8.56 -27.13
C ILE A 432 1.12 9.48 -26.06
N LYS A 433 2.24 10.16 -26.35
CA LYS A 433 2.86 11.11 -25.42
C LYS A 433 1.89 12.22 -25.01
N LYS A 434 1.17 12.81 -25.98
CA LYS A 434 0.13 13.82 -25.71
C LYS A 434 -1.03 13.24 -24.88
N TYR A 435 -1.49 12.03 -25.19
CA TYR A 435 -2.56 11.38 -24.44
C TYR A 435 -2.13 11.07 -23.00
N TYR A 436 -0.92 10.57 -22.79
CA TYR A 436 -0.36 10.33 -21.45
C TYR A 436 -0.29 11.61 -20.62
N ALA A 437 0.14 12.72 -21.24
CA ALA A 437 0.26 14.02 -20.59
C ALA A 437 -1.07 14.72 -20.27
N THR A 438 -2.16 14.36 -20.97
CA THR A 438 -3.46 15.06 -20.87
C THR A 438 -4.59 14.20 -20.32
N ASN A 439 -4.48 12.87 -20.44
CA ASN A 439 -5.53 11.89 -20.19
C ASN A 439 -6.83 12.20 -20.96
N ASP A 440 -6.70 12.79 -22.15
CA ASP A 440 -7.81 13.14 -23.04
C ASP A 440 -7.60 12.47 -24.42
N LEU A 441 -8.22 11.30 -24.60
CA LEU A 441 -8.09 10.50 -25.81
C LEU A 441 -8.78 11.20 -26.98
N GLU A 442 -10.02 11.62 -26.81
CA GLU A 442 -10.84 12.15 -27.92
C GLU A 442 -10.25 13.42 -28.52
N SER A 443 -9.75 14.34 -27.67
CA SER A 443 -9.06 15.54 -28.12
C SER A 443 -7.69 15.26 -28.76
N THR A 444 -7.05 14.15 -28.39
CA THR A 444 -5.72 13.79 -28.90
C THR A 444 -5.79 13.07 -30.24
N TYR A 445 -6.75 12.18 -30.42
CA TYR A 445 -6.90 11.38 -31.63
C TYR A 445 -7.91 11.96 -32.62
N GLU A 446 -8.76 12.90 -32.18
CA GLU A 446 -9.87 13.49 -32.96
C GLU A 446 -10.91 12.43 -33.37
N VAL A 447 -11.04 11.38 -32.56
CA VAL A 447 -11.94 10.23 -32.76
C VAL A 447 -12.59 9.88 -31.43
N GLN A 448 -13.83 9.42 -31.45
CA GLN A 448 -14.54 8.98 -30.25
C GLN A 448 -13.90 7.72 -29.68
N LEU A 449 -13.89 7.58 -28.34
CA LEU A 449 -13.32 6.40 -27.68
C LEU A 449 -13.97 5.10 -28.18
N GLU A 450 -15.29 5.10 -28.36
CA GLU A 450 -16.06 3.93 -28.82
C GLU A 450 -15.61 3.44 -30.20
N GLU A 451 -15.28 4.34 -31.12
CA GLU A 451 -14.82 3.99 -32.46
C GLU A 451 -13.44 3.31 -32.41
N VAL A 452 -12.53 3.87 -31.62
CA VAL A 452 -11.20 3.29 -31.40
C VAL A 452 -11.29 1.92 -30.72
N LEU A 453 -12.20 1.75 -29.77
CA LEU A 453 -12.44 0.48 -29.10
C LEU A 453 -13.01 -0.59 -30.04
N MET A 454 -13.91 -0.22 -30.95
CA MET A 454 -14.41 -1.16 -31.97
C MET A 454 -13.26 -1.69 -32.85
N GLY A 455 -12.40 -0.79 -33.33
CA GLY A 455 -11.22 -1.18 -34.11
C GLY A 455 -10.27 -2.10 -33.33
N TYR A 456 -10.02 -1.79 -32.05
CA TYR A 456 -9.19 -2.62 -31.18
C TYR A 456 -9.78 -4.02 -30.93
N TYR A 457 -11.09 -4.12 -30.65
CA TYR A 457 -11.71 -5.42 -30.43
C TYR A 457 -11.74 -6.28 -31.69
N SER A 458 -12.00 -5.69 -32.87
CA SER A 458 -11.85 -6.41 -34.14
C SER A 458 -10.42 -6.88 -34.40
N PHE A 459 -9.41 -6.10 -33.97
CA PHE A 459 -8.02 -6.51 -34.02
C PHE A 459 -7.74 -7.75 -33.15
N LEU A 460 -8.28 -7.81 -31.92
CA LEU A 460 -8.12 -8.98 -31.04
C LEU A 460 -8.83 -10.24 -31.56
N GLU A 461 -9.97 -10.07 -32.23
CA GLU A 461 -10.73 -11.18 -32.85
C GLU A 461 -9.97 -11.83 -34.02
N GLY A 462 -9.08 -11.09 -34.66
CA GLY A 462 -8.30 -11.58 -35.80
C GLY A 462 -7.18 -12.56 -35.47
N PHE A 463 -6.89 -12.82 -34.19
CA PHE A 463 -5.82 -13.74 -33.79
C PHE A 463 -6.28 -15.21 -33.90
N GLU A 464 -5.52 -16.02 -34.65
CA GLU A 464 -5.72 -17.47 -34.68
C GLU A 464 -5.12 -18.13 -33.44
N LEU A 465 -5.98 -18.71 -32.58
CA LEU A 465 -5.59 -19.38 -31.34
C LEU A 465 -5.96 -20.86 -31.39
N MET A 466 -4.99 -21.76 -31.24
CA MET A 466 -5.23 -23.21 -31.12
C MET A 466 -5.22 -23.64 -29.64
N ASP A 467 -6.16 -24.52 -29.24
CA ASP A 467 -6.29 -25.13 -27.90
C ASP A 467 -6.05 -24.14 -26.73
N SER A 468 -6.86 -23.08 -26.71
CA SER A 468 -6.59 -21.88 -25.90
C SER A 468 -7.28 -21.79 -24.54
N GLU A 469 -8.29 -22.63 -24.28
CA GLU A 469 -9.15 -22.49 -23.08
C GLU A 469 -8.36 -22.77 -21.79
N ASP A 470 -7.64 -23.90 -21.72
CA ASP A 470 -6.80 -24.25 -20.58
C ASP A 470 -5.68 -23.21 -20.35
N LYS A 471 -5.08 -22.72 -21.44
CA LYS A 471 -4.05 -21.66 -21.38
C LYS A 471 -4.66 -20.37 -20.83
N ALA A 472 -5.85 -19.98 -21.27
CA ALA A 472 -6.55 -18.81 -20.75
C ALA A 472 -6.90 -18.97 -19.27
N HIS A 473 -7.38 -20.15 -18.85
CA HIS A 473 -7.65 -20.44 -17.44
C HIS A 473 -6.40 -20.32 -16.56
N TYR A 474 -5.26 -20.82 -17.05
CA TYR A 474 -3.98 -20.72 -16.34
C TYR A 474 -3.57 -19.26 -16.06
N TYR A 475 -3.64 -18.38 -17.06
CA TYR A 475 -3.23 -16.98 -16.93
C TYR A 475 -4.27 -16.11 -16.21
N PHE A 476 -5.56 -16.35 -16.45
CA PHE A 476 -6.64 -15.40 -16.10
C PHE A 476 -7.62 -15.88 -15.04
N GLY A 477 -7.56 -17.15 -14.61
CA GLY A 477 -8.47 -17.71 -13.61
C GLY A 477 -8.32 -17.15 -12.18
N ARG A 478 -7.34 -16.25 -11.93
CA ARG A 478 -7.06 -15.67 -10.62
C ARG A 478 -8.02 -14.54 -10.27
N LYS A 479 -8.41 -14.43 -8.99
CA LYS A 479 -9.33 -13.38 -8.48
C LYS A 479 -8.58 -12.13 -7.99
N ALA A 480 -9.16 -10.94 -8.18
CA ALA A 480 -8.68 -9.66 -7.68
C ALA A 480 -8.68 -9.60 -6.14
N ILE A 481 -7.80 -8.80 -5.53
CA ILE A 481 -7.68 -8.70 -4.05
C ILE A 481 -9.02 -8.36 -3.37
N PHE A 482 -9.79 -7.42 -3.93
CA PHE A 482 -11.08 -7.00 -3.38
C PHE A 482 -12.19 -8.05 -3.53
N SER A 483 -11.96 -9.08 -4.35
CA SER A 483 -12.87 -10.21 -4.57
C SER A 483 -12.42 -11.50 -3.85
N LYS A 484 -11.24 -11.49 -3.23
CA LYS A 484 -10.73 -12.61 -2.43
C LYS A 484 -11.38 -12.61 -1.05
N VAL A 485 -11.64 -13.81 -0.53
CA VAL A 485 -12.05 -14.00 0.88
C VAL A 485 -10.82 -13.85 1.76
N CYS A 486 -10.84 -12.94 2.73
CA CYS A 486 -9.78 -12.77 3.73
C CYS A 486 -8.34 -12.64 3.16
N PRO A 487 -8.09 -11.78 2.15
CA PRO A 487 -6.83 -11.78 1.38
C PRO A 487 -5.59 -11.61 2.26
N ARG A 488 -5.66 -10.71 3.25
CA ARG A 488 -4.55 -10.39 4.16
C ARG A 488 -4.13 -11.60 5.01
N TYR A 489 -5.11 -12.26 5.63
CA TYR A 489 -4.89 -13.42 6.50
C TYR A 489 -4.37 -14.62 5.72
N ILE A 490 -5.01 -14.93 4.59
CA ILE A 490 -4.65 -16.08 3.77
C ILE A 490 -3.24 -15.91 3.20
N SER A 491 -2.90 -14.71 2.69
CA SER A 491 -1.55 -14.44 2.20
C SER A 491 -0.49 -14.54 3.30
N ASP A 492 -0.75 -14.03 4.51
CA ASP A 492 0.18 -14.18 5.65
C ASP A 492 0.43 -15.67 6.00
N ARG A 493 -0.63 -16.47 6.07
CA ARG A 493 -0.52 -17.91 6.35
C ARG A 493 0.19 -18.66 5.22
N LEU A 494 -0.05 -18.30 3.96
CA LEU A 494 0.67 -18.89 2.83
C LEU A 494 2.17 -18.56 2.87
N ASN A 495 2.53 -17.32 3.19
CA ASN A 495 3.93 -16.94 3.36
C ASN A 495 4.61 -17.77 4.46
N ASN A 496 3.91 -18.05 5.56
CA ASN A 496 4.41 -18.93 6.61
C ASN A 496 4.52 -20.39 6.15
N GLY A 497 3.55 -20.89 5.39
CA GLY A 497 3.59 -22.23 4.78
C GLY A 497 4.81 -22.42 3.87
N TRP A 498 5.09 -21.45 2.99
CA TRP A 498 6.28 -21.47 2.14
C TRP A 498 7.59 -21.37 2.93
N LYS A 499 7.64 -20.55 3.99
CA LYS A 499 8.80 -20.52 4.89
C LYS A 499 9.05 -21.89 5.53
N MET A 500 8.01 -22.57 6.00
CA MET A 500 8.11 -23.92 6.55
C MET A 500 8.57 -24.95 5.50
N PHE A 501 8.05 -24.86 4.28
CA PHE A 501 8.45 -25.73 3.17
C PHE A 501 9.94 -25.58 2.84
N ASN A 502 10.41 -24.33 2.75
CA ASN A 502 11.80 -23.99 2.47
C ASN A 502 12.74 -24.38 3.62
N SER A 503 12.24 -24.37 4.87
CA SER A 503 12.99 -24.85 6.04
C SER A 503 12.87 -26.37 6.25
N ASN A 504 12.39 -27.14 5.27
CA ASN A 504 12.16 -28.59 5.33
C ASN A 504 11.18 -29.07 6.42
N ASN A 505 10.35 -28.18 6.97
CA ASN A 505 9.23 -28.58 7.84
C ASN A 505 7.98 -28.88 6.98
N ILE A 506 8.02 -30.04 6.31
CA ILE A 506 7.01 -30.41 5.30
C ILE A 506 5.63 -30.66 5.92
N ASP A 507 5.56 -31.28 7.10
CA ASP A 507 4.28 -31.52 7.77
C ASP A 507 3.59 -30.22 8.20
N GLY A 508 4.34 -29.27 8.75
CA GLY A 508 3.83 -27.94 9.09
C GLY A 508 3.34 -27.17 7.86
N ALA A 509 4.12 -27.20 6.77
CA ALA A 509 3.74 -26.59 5.50
C ALA A 509 2.46 -27.21 4.92
N ARG A 510 2.40 -28.56 4.85
CA ARG A 510 1.24 -29.30 4.34
C ARG A 510 -0.03 -29.02 5.13
N SER A 511 0.06 -29.00 6.46
CA SER A 511 -1.07 -28.64 7.34
C SER A 511 -1.57 -27.24 7.02
N THR A 512 -0.66 -26.27 6.94
CA THR A 512 -0.98 -24.87 6.62
C THR A 512 -1.67 -24.74 5.26
N PHE A 513 -1.11 -25.34 4.21
CA PHE A 513 -1.70 -25.29 2.86
C PHE A 513 -3.07 -25.97 2.79
N THR A 514 -3.26 -27.07 3.52
CA THR A 514 -4.55 -27.77 3.60
C THR A 514 -5.62 -26.91 4.27
N GLU A 515 -5.29 -26.23 5.37
CA GLU A 515 -6.20 -25.29 6.04
C GLU A 515 -6.59 -24.13 5.12
N MET A 516 -5.62 -23.55 4.39
CA MET A 516 -5.87 -22.43 3.50
C MET A 516 -6.71 -22.83 2.27
N LEU A 517 -6.53 -24.05 1.76
CA LEU A 517 -7.36 -24.62 0.69
C LEU A 517 -8.81 -24.89 1.11
N ALA A 518 -9.06 -25.18 2.39
CA ALA A 518 -10.40 -25.35 2.91
C ALA A 518 -11.13 -24.01 3.06
N LYS A 519 -10.38 -22.94 3.37
CA LYS A 519 -10.92 -21.57 3.51
C LYS A 519 -11.01 -20.80 2.20
N SER A 520 -10.25 -21.19 1.17
CA SER A 520 -10.20 -20.49 -0.11
C SER A 520 -9.77 -21.38 -1.27
N ASN A 521 -10.19 -21.00 -2.49
CA ASN A 521 -9.67 -21.58 -3.73
C ASN A 521 -8.32 -20.94 -4.13
N SER A 522 -7.38 -20.82 -3.18
CA SER A 522 -6.07 -20.24 -3.45
C SER A 522 -5.20 -21.20 -4.24
N TYR A 523 -4.80 -20.80 -5.45
CA TYR A 523 -3.88 -21.56 -6.30
C TYR A 523 -2.52 -21.81 -5.62
N SER A 524 -1.99 -20.81 -4.89
CA SER A 524 -0.73 -20.99 -4.15
C SER A 524 -0.85 -22.05 -3.06
N ALA A 525 -2.01 -22.16 -2.41
CA ALA A 525 -2.24 -23.21 -1.42
C ALA A 525 -2.34 -24.60 -2.08
N LEU A 526 -2.91 -24.68 -3.29
CA LEU A 526 -2.99 -25.91 -4.08
C LEU A 526 -1.61 -26.41 -4.45
N LEU A 527 -0.80 -25.55 -5.08
CA LEU A 527 0.57 -25.87 -5.47
C LEU A 527 1.45 -26.19 -4.26
N GLY A 528 1.40 -25.37 -3.21
CA GLY A 528 2.17 -25.62 -1.99
C GLY A 528 1.89 -27.00 -1.40
N ARG A 529 0.62 -27.42 -1.39
CA ARG A 529 0.24 -28.76 -0.93
C ARG A 529 0.72 -29.86 -1.89
N ALA A 530 0.66 -29.64 -3.20
CA ALA A 530 1.18 -30.59 -4.19
C ALA A 530 2.70 -30.78 -4.08
N PHE A 531 3.46 -29.70 -3.93
CA PHE A 531 4.91 -29.76 -3.71
C PHE A 531 5.27 -30.43 -2.38
N CYS A 532 4.43 -30.30 -1.34
CA CYS A 532 4.60 -31.09 -0.12
C CYS A 532 4.48 -32.60 -0.40
N PHE A 533 3.55 -33.03 -1.27
CA PHE A 533 3.40 -34.44 -1.65
C PHE A 533 4.57 -34.94 -2.51
N GLU A 534 5.04 -34.13 -3.46
CA GLU A 534 6.23 -34.42 -4.25
C GLU A 534 7.45 -34.65 -3.36
N LYS A 535 7.67 -33.77 -2.37
CA LYS A 535 8.83 -33.84 -1.47
C LYS A 535 8.81 -35.03 -0.50
N ILE A 536 7.67 -35.69 -0.32
CA ILE A 536 7.52 -36.95 0.44
C ILE A 536 7.32 -38.17 -0.47
N ASP A 537 7.68 -38.05 -1.75
CA ASP A 537 7.63 -39.11 -2.77
C ASP A 537 6.22 -39.70 -3.00
N SER A 538 5.19 -38.86 -2.89
CA SER A 538 3.79 -39.22 -3.12
C SER A 538 3.23 -38.51 -4.35
N LEU A 539 3.86 -38.76 -5.51
CA LEU A 539 3.52 -38.11 -6.78
C LEU A 539 2.08 -38.38 -7.22
N ASP A 540 1.56 -39.59 -7.02
CA ASP A 540 0.17 -39.93 -7.36
C ASP A 540 -0.83 -39.05 -6.60
N SER A 541 -0.59 -38.81 -5.31
CA SER A 541 -1.42 -37.92 -4.49
C SER A 541 -1.35 -36.47 -4.95
N ALA A 542 -0.19 -36.04 -5.47
CA ALA A 542 -0.04 -34.69 -6.03
C ALA A 542 -0.85 -34.54 -7.33
N ILE A 543 -0.78 -35.53 -8.21
CA ILE A 543 -1.51 -35.56 -9.48
C ILE A 543 -3.03 -35.64 -9.24
N GLU A 544 -3.49 -36.51 -8.33
CA GLU A 544 -4.90 -36.63 -7.96
C GLU A 544 -5.44 -35.31 -7.38
N LEU A 545 -4.66 -34.65 -6.51
CA LEU A 545 -5.04 -33.37 -5.92
C LEU A 545 -5.22 -32.27 -6.98
N ILE A 546 -4.31 -32.20 -7.96
CA ILE A 546 -4.34 -31.18 -9.02
C ILE A 546 -5.49 -31.47 -10.00
N SER A 547 -5.59 -32.71 -10.48
CA SER A 547 -6.63 -33.12 -11.45
C SER A 547 -8.06 -33.01 -10.91
N GLY A 548 -8.27 -33.33 -9.62
CA GLY A 548 -9.57 -33.22 -8.96
C GLY A 548 -10.03 -31.79 -8.64
N LYS A 549 -9.18 -30.77 -8.86
CA LYS A 549 -9.50 -29.35 -8.59
C LYS A 549 -9.41 -28.44 -9.81
N ILE A 550 -8.84 -28.92 -10.92
CA ILE A 550 -8.81 -28.23 -12.22
C ILE A 550 -10.03 -28.59 -13.08
N SER A 551 -10.72 -29.70 -12.78
CA SER A 551 -12.10 -29.95 -13.26
C SER A 551 -13.13 -29.16 -12.48
#